data_AF-A0A940VPS2-F1
#
_entry.id   AF-A0A940VPS2-F1
#
_cell.length_a   1.000
_cell.length_b   1.000
_cell.length_c   1.000
_cell.angle_alpha   90.00
_cell.angle_beta   90.00
_cell.angle_gamma   90.00
#
_symmetry.space_group_name_H-M   'P 1'
#
loop_
_entity.id
_entity.type
_entity.pdbx_description
1 polymer ?
#
loop_
_entity_poly.entity_id
_entity_poly.type
_entity_poly.pdbx_seq_one_letter_code
_entity_poly.pdbx_strand_id
1 'polypeptide(L)'
;MNECNLCEPEPCRNIIQPCWRYANNTIENQLLQIRSETTEMLDELADNNLSAALIEMLDVYQACITGIEVFRRHGYDVDKAFEIMTEKNKFRGYYAKNGVLYEEPKP
;
A
#
# COMPACT_ATOMS: atom_id res chain seq x y z
N MET A 1 -10.82 25.43 16.57
CA MET A 1 -9.61 24.61 16.46
C MET A 1 -9.86 23.37 17.30
N ASN A 2 -10.22 22.25 16.68
CA ASN A 2 -10.52 21.01 17.41
C ASN A 2 -9.26 20.14 17.37
N GLU A 3 -8.65 19.99 18.54
CA GLU A 3 -7.46 19.17 18.77
C GLU A 3 -7.86 17.69 18.79
N CYS A 4 -7.12 16.88 18.04
CA CYS A 4 -7.28 15.42 17.99
C CYS A 4 -6.67 14.80 19.26
N ASN A 5 -7.51 14.50 20.25
CA ASN A 5 -7.14 13.93 21.56
C ASN A 5 -7.06 12.39 21.57
N LEU A 6 -6.51 11.74 20.53
CA LEU A 6 -6.51 10.27 20.45
C LEU A 6 -5.14 9.59 20.42
N CYS A 7 -4.05 10.31 20.66
CA CYS A 7 -2.73 9.69 20.78
C CYS A 7 -2.03 10.20 22.04
N GLU A 8 -2.01 9.39 23.10
CA GLU A 8 -1.03 9.60 24.18
C GLU A 8 0.40 9.47 23.62
N PRO A 9 1.38 10.23 24.12
CA PRO A 9 2.72 10.26 23.56
C PRO A 9 3.54 9.10 24.14
N GLU A 10 3.27 7.87 23.73
CA GLU A 10 4.29 6.83 23.89
C GLU A 10 5.36 6.99 22.79
N PRO A 11 6.65 6.93 23.15
CA PRO A 11 7.71 7.00 22.15
C PRO A 11 7.62 5.73 21.31
N CYS A 12 7.31 5.88 20.02
CA CYS A 12 7.37 4.82 19.00
C CYS A 12 8.78 4.19 18.98
N ARG A 13 9.03 3.27 19.91
CA ARG A 13 10.29 2.51 20.00
C ARG A 13 10.08 1.21 19.25
N ASN A 14 10.71 1.14 18.08
CA ASN A 14 11.05 -0.09 17.36
C ASN A 14 9.92 -0.88 16.69
N ILE A 15 8.82 -0.23 16.34
CA ILE A 15 7.93 -0.73 15.28
C ILE A 15 7.94 0.37 14.21
N ILE A 16 8.19 0.02 12.96
CA ILE A 16 7.83 0.86 11.81
C ILE A 16 6.29 0.92 11.84
N GLN A 17 5.76 1.73 12.75
CA GLN A 17 4.35 2.01 12.77
C GLN A 17 4.09 2.88 11.55
N PRO A 18 3.02 2.61 10.78
CA PRO A 18 2.53 3.55 9.78
C PRO A 18 2.58 4.94 10.37
N CYS A 19 3.43 5.81 9.82
CA CYS A 19 3.48 7.17 10.32
C CYS A 19 2.12 7.78 9.96
N TRP A 20 1.27 7.97 10.98
CA TRP A 20 -0.05 8.58 10.87
C TRP A 20 0.07 10.09 10.61
N ARG A 21 0.99 10.48 9.72
CA ARG A 21 1.51 11.84 9.58
C ARG A 21 0.45 12.82 9.05
N TYR A 22 -0.73 12.35 8.67
CA TYR A 22 -1.80 13.17 8.12
C TYR A 22 -3.12 12.92 8.86
N ALA A 23 -3.63 13.97 9.48
CA ALA A 23 -4.97 14.01 10.08
C ALA A 23 -6.13 13.80 9.07
N ASN A 24 -5.82 13.57 7.79
CA ASN A 24 -6.75 13.38 6.67
C ASN A 24 -6.48 12.06 5.91
N ASN A 25 -6.37 10.93 6.61
CA ASN A 25 -6.21 9.62 5.97
C ASN A 25 -7.56 9.09 5.42
N THR A 26 -7.95 9.59 4.24
CA THR A 26 -9.05 9.04 3.43
C THR A 26 -8.52 8.02 2.42
N ILE A 27 -9.39 7.15 1.91
CA ILE A 27 -9.01 6.21 0.83
C ILE A 27 -8.51 6.97 -0.40
N GLU A 28 -9.18 8.05 -0.77
CA GLU A 28 -8.77 8.89 -1.90
C GLU A 28 -7.35 9.44 -1.73
N ASN A 29 -7.03 9.96 -0.54
CA ASN A 29 -5.69 10.48 -0.27
C ASN A 29 -4.62 9.37 -0.31
N GLN A 30 -4.93 8.17 0.17
CA GLN A 30 -3.99 7.04 0.07
C GLN A 30 -3.79 6.59 -1.39
N LEU A 31 -4.82 6.64 -2.24
CA LEU A 31 -4.68 6.37 -3.68
C LEU A 31 -3.82 7.43 -4.37
N LEU A 32 -3.98 8.71 -4.00
CA LEU A 32 -3.13 9.79 -4.50
C LEU A 32 -1.67 9.61 -4.05
N GLN A 33 -1.44 9.18 -2.80
CA GLN A 33 -0.10 8.89 -2.29
C GLN A 33 0.54 7.73 -3.05
N ILE A 34 -0.16 6.60 -3.21
CA ILE A 34 0.34 5.45 -4.00
C ILE A 34 0.78 5.89 -5.40
N ARG A 35 -0.01 6.75 -6.05
CA ARG A 35 0.34 7.29 -7.38
C ARG A 35 1.60 8.17 -7.34
N SER A 36 1.75 9.01 -6.32
CA SER A 36 2.94 9.86 -6.12
C SER A 36 4.19 8.99 -5.97
N GLU A 37 4.22 8.10 -4.97
CA GLU A 37 5.42 7.30 -4.67
C GLU A 37 5.76 6.32 -5.79
N THR A 38 4.75 5.82 -6.53
CA THR A 38 5.02 5.00 -7.72
C THR A 38 5.70 5.81 -8.82
N THR A 39 5.37 7.09 -8.96
CA THR A 39 6.02 7.99 -9.94
C THR A 39 7.46 8.25 -9.51
N GLU A 40 7.69 8.59 -8.25
CA GLU A 40 9.04 8.80 -7.69
C GLU A 40 9.92 7.55 -7.82
N MET A 41 9.37 6.37 -7.53
CA MET A 41 10.06 5.08 -7.76
C MET A 41 10.47 4.89 -9.22
N LEU A 42 9.60 5.22 -10.17
CA LEU A 42 9.90 5.08 -11.60
C LEU A 42 10.97 6.06 -12.07
N ASP A 43 10.97 7.28 -11.53
CA ASP A 43 11.99 8.29 -11.80
C ASP A 43 13.36 7.83 -11.29
N GLU A 44 13.44 7.32 -10.05
CA GLU A 44 14.68 6.77 -9.49
C GLU A 44 15.20 5.53 -10.25
N LEU A 45 14.28 4.69 -10.76
CA LEU A 45 14.65 3.57 -11.63
C LEU A 45 15.19 4.04 -12.99
N ALA A 46 14.61 5.10 -13.57
CA ALA A 46 15.10 5.68 -14.82
C ALA A 46 16.52 6.24 -14.68
N ASP A 47 16.85 6.75 -13.49
CA ASP A 47 18.17 7.26 -13.13
C ASP A 47 19.15 6.16 -12.64
N ASN A 48 18.76 4.87 -12.71
CA ASN A 48 19.54 3.72 -12.22
C ASN A 48 19.89 3.81 -10.71
N ASN A 49 19.12 4.56 -9.93
CA ASN A 49 19.33 4.73 -8.49
C ASN A 49 18.53 3.69 -7.69
N LEU A 50 18.99 2.44 -7.71
CA LEU A 50 18.28 1.30 -7.11
C LEU A 50 18.04 1.45 -5.60
N SER A 51 18.93 2.12 -4.88
CA SER A 51 18.77 2.34 -3.44
C SER A 51 17.63 3.30 -3.13
N ALA A 52 17.49 4.38 -3.91
CA ALA A 52 16.36 5.31 -3.75
C ALA A 52 15.06 4.69 -4.25
N ALA A 53 15.08 4.00 -5.40
CA ALA A 53 13.91 3.25 -5.88
C ALA A 53 13.39 2.23 -4.84
N LEU A 54 14.28 1.60 -4.07
CA LEU A 54 13.87 0.72 -2.97
C LEU A 54 13.17 1.48 -1.84
N ILE A 55 13.60 2.71 -1.52
CA ILE A 55 12.94 3.55 -0.53
C ILE A 55 11.54 3.91 -1.03
N GLU A 56 11.41 4.38 -2.27
CA GLU A 56 10.11 4.72 -2.86
C GLU A 56 9.17 3.51 -2.93
N MET A 57 9.70 2.31 -3.19
CA MET A 57 8.93 1.08 -3.11
C MET A 57 8.36 0.82 -1.70
N LEU A 58 9.13 1.13 -0.66
CA LEU A 58 8.67 1.01 0.73
C LEU A 58 7.60 2.06 1.05
N ASP A 59 7.69 3.25 0.47
CA ASP A 59 6.67 4.30 0.62
C ASP A 59 5.35 3.90 -0.09
N VAL A 60 5.42 3.30 -1.29
CA VAL A 60 4.24 2.67 -1.94
C VAL A 60 3.63 1.60 -1.04
N TYR A 61 4.44 0.71 -0.46
CA TYR A 61 3.98 -0.35 0.43
C TYR A 61 3.29 0.23 1.68
N GLN A 62 3.87 1.27 2.26
CA GLN A 62 3.33 1.95 3.43
C GLN A 62 1.99 2.63 3.13
N ALA A 63 1.83 3.27 1.97
CA ALA A 63 0.57 3.86 1.53
C ALA A 63 -0.52 2.79 1.32
N CYS A 64 -0.15 1.64 0.73
CA CYS A 64 -1.07 0.49 0.58
C CYS A 64 -1.59 -0.02 1.93
N ILE A 65 -0.70 -0.27 2.90
CA ILE A 65 -1.09 -0.71 4.25
C ILE A 65 -2.03 0.29 4.89
N THR A 66 -1.69 1.58 4.79
CA THR A 66 -2.48 2.65 5.39
C THR A 66 -3.88 2.71 4.78
N GLY A 67 -4.02 2.57 3.46
CA GLY A 67 -5.31 2.49 2.79
C GLY A 67 -6.16 1.30 3.23
N ILE A 68 -5.55 0.12 3.41
CA ILE A 68 -6.23 -1.07 3.93
C ILE A 68 -6.77 -0.82 5.34
N GLU A 69 -5.99 -0.18 6.20
CA GLU A 69 -6.41 0.12 7.57
C GLU A 69 -7.53 1.16 7.60
N VAL A 70 -7.54 2.13 6.66
CA VAL A 70 -8.67 3.04 6.50
C VAL A 70 -9.95 2.26 6.13
N PHE A 71 -9.91 1.27 5.24
CA PHE A 71 -11.06 0.41 4.96
C PHE A 71 -11.53 -0.33 6.22
N ARG A 72 -10.61 -0.93 6.98
CA ARG A 72 -10.94 -1.64 8.23
C ARG A 72 -11.68 -0.73 9.22
N ARG A 73 -11.23 0.52 9.38
CA ARG A 73 -11.87 1.53 10.25
C ARG A 73 -13.27 1.93 9.79
N HIS A 74 -13.56 1.82 8.50
CA HIS A 74 -14.90 2.04 7.95
C HIS A 74 -15.79 0.78 8.03
N GLY A 75 -15.35 -0.26 8.74
CA GLY A 75 -16.13 -1.48 8.98
C GLY A 75 -16.09 -2.49 7.83
N TYR A 76 -15.16 -2.33 6.87
CA TYR A 76 -14.98 -3.32 5.82
C TYR A 76 -14.23 -4.54 6.36
N ASP A 77 -14.71 -5.73 5.98
CA ASP A 77 -14.05 -7.00 6.25
C ASP A 77 -12.88 -7.21 5.28
N VAL A 78 -11.73 -6.65 5.65
CA VAL A 78 -10.49 -6.71 4.87
C VAL A 78 -9.98 -8.14 4.73
N ASP A 79 -10.13 -8.98 5.75
CA ASP A 79 -9.62 -10.35 5.74
C ASP A 79 -10.40 -11.19 4.73
N LYS A 80 -11.73 -11.07 4.72
CA LYS A 80 -12.57 -11.67 3.68
C LYS A 80 -12.26 -11.11 2.28
N ALA A 81 -11.94 -9.83 2.16
CA ALA A 81 -11.51 -9.26 0.87
C ALA A 81 -10.20 -9.90 0.37
N PHE A 82 -9.24 -10.17 1.27
CA PHE A 82 -8.01 -10.90 0.95
C PHE A 82 -8.26 -12.36 0.56
N GLU A 83 -9.18 -13.06 1.23
CA GLU A 83 -9.60 -14.41 0.83
C GLU A 83 -10.16 -14.41 -0.59
N ILE A 84 -11.10 -13.49 -0.89
CA ILE A 84 -11.70 -13.36 -2.23
C ILE A 84 -10.63 -13.05 -3.29
N MET A 85 -9.69 -12.14 -2.99
CA MET A 85 -8.58 -11.81 -3.89
C MET A 85 -7.68 -13.03 -4.12
N THR A 86 -7.35 -13.78 -3.07
CA THR A 86 -6.50 -14.98 -3.15
C THR A 86 -7.15 -16.06 -4.01
N GLU A 87 -8.43 -16.33 -3.81
CA GLU A 87 -9.17 -17.27 -4.66
C GLU A 87 -9.18 -16.80 -6.13
N LYS A 88 -9.50 -15.52 -6.39
CA LYS A 88 -9.43 -14.96 -7.75
C LYS A 88 -8.04 -15.10 -8.38
N ASN A 89 -6.98 -14.90 -7.61
CA ASN A 89 -5.61 -15.00 -8.11
C ASN A 89 -5.16 -16.44 -8.35
N LYS A 90 -5.66 -17.42 -7.59
CA LYS A 90 -5.50 -18.85 -7.91
C LYS A 90 -6.08 -19.16 -9.29
N PHE A 91 -7.28 -18.65 -9.58
CA PHE A 91 -7.93 -18.83 -10.89
C PHE A 91 -7.21 -18.10 -12.02
N ARG A 92 -6.63 -16.93 -11.76
CA ARG A 92 -5.90 -16.14 -12.76
C ARG A 92 -4.46 -16.61 -13.00
N GLY A 93 -3.97 -17.60 -12.25
CA GLY A 93 -2.64 -18.19 -12.48
C GLY A 93 -1.44 -17.32 -12.08
N TYR A 94 -1.65 -16.18 -11.40
CA TYR A 94 -0.57 -15.27 -10.98
C TYR A 94 0.50 -15.93 -10.10
N TYR A 95 0.14 -17.00 -9.41
CA TYR A 95 1.04 -17.78 -8.55
C TYR A 95 1.18 -19.23 -9.02
N ALA A 96 0.97 -19.51 -10.31
CA ALA A 96 1.21 -20.83 -10.87
C ALA A 96 2.70 -21.18 -10.73
N LYS A 97 2.94 -22.43 -10.28
CA LYS A 97 4.20 -23.02 -9.78
C LYS A 97 5.45 -22.87 -10.68
N ASN A 98 5.31 -22.30 -11.88
CA ASN A 98 6.35 -22.20 -12.91
C ASN A 98 6.68 -20.76 -13.35
N GLY A 99 6.15 -19.72 -12.70
CA GLY A 99 6.68 -18.35 -12.82
C GLY A 99 6.61 -17.69 -14.19
N VAL A 100 5.77 -18.15 -15.12
CA VAL A 100 5.56 -17.50 -16.42
C VAL A 100 4.28 -16.66 -16.35
N LEU A 101 4.44 -15.35 -16.50
CA LEU A 101 3.41 -14.30 -16.36
C LEU A 101 2.64 -14.03 -17.66
N TYR A 102 1.37 -13.63 -17.50
CA TYR A 102 0.53 -12.86 -18.43
C TYR A 102 0.53 -13.28 -19.91
N GLU A 103 -0.50 -14.01 -20.35
CA GLU A 103 -1.00 -13.84 -21.71
C GLU A 103 -1.92 -12.61 -21.71
N GLU A 104 -1.63 -11.61 -22.56
CA GLU A 104 -2.53 -10.47 -22.78
C GLU A 104 -3.95 -10.98 -23.08
N PRO A 105 -5.01 -10.29 -22.61
CA PRO A 105 -6.36 -10.63 -23.03
C PRO A 105 -6.44 -10.45 -24.55
N LYS A 106 -6.66 -11.55 -25.28
CA LYS A 106 -6.92 -11.50 -26.72
C LYS A 106 -8.23 -10.73 -26.98
N PRO A 107 -8.26 -9.92 -28.04
CA PRO A 107 -9.40 -9.07 -28.39
C PRO A 107 -10.68 -9.86 -28.68
#